data_AF-A0A367LXX8-F1
#
_entry.id   AF-A0A367LXX8-F1
#
_cell.length_a   1.000
_cell.length_b   1.000
_cell.length_c   1.000
_cell.angle_alpha   90.00
_cell.angle_beta   90.00
_cell.angle_gamma   90.00
#
_symmetry.space_group_name_H-M   'P 1'
#
loop_
_entity.id
_entity.type
_entity.pdbx_description
1 polymer ?
#
loop_
_entity_poly.entity_id
_entity_poly.type
_entity_poly.pdbx_seq_one_letter_code
_entity_poly.pdbx_strand_id
1 'polypeptide(L)' 'MTNLLLYQRIAQQLAEDIRRGVYQPGERVPSVRKLSTQLNVSTDTGLQAYATLDAQGLLR' A
#
# COMPACT_ATOMS: atom_id res chain seq x y z
N MET A 1 0.08 22.63 -3.00
CA MET A 1 -0.13 21.53 -3.96
C MET A 1 1.01 20.54 -3.78
N THR A 2 0.84 19.54 -2.91
CA THR A 2 1.91 18.57 -2.64
C THR A 2 1.86 17.50 -3.73
N ASN A 3 2.82 17.54 -4.66
CA ASN A 3 2.98 16.47 -5.65
C ASN A 3 3.60 15.27 -4.92
N LEU A 4 2.75 14.36 -4.45
CA LEU A 4 3.19 13.14 -3.77
C LEU A 4 3.82 12.19 -4.78
N LEU A 5 4.88 11.51 -4.35
CA LEU A 5 5.48 10.44 -5.12
C LEU A 5 4.46 9.32 -5.32
N LEU A 6 4.59 8.56 -6.42
CA LEU A 6 3.61 7.54 -6.78
C LEU A 6 3.40 6.52 -5.65
N TYR A 7 4.48 6.05 -5.01
CA TYR A 7 4.39 5.12 -3.89
C TYR A 7 3.65 5.72 -2.68
N GLN A 8 3.77 7.02 -2.43
CA GLN A 8 3.10 7.70 -1.31
C GLN A 8 1.60 7.77 -1.55
N ARG A 9 1.18 8.06 -2.79
CA ARG A 9 -0.25 8.02 -3.17
C ARG A 9 -0.82 6.62 -2.99
N ILE A 10 -0.08 5.59 -3.42
CA ILE A 10 -0.50 4.20 -3.27
C ILE A 10 -0.59 3.81 -1.79
N ALA A 11 0.41 4.16 -0.99
CA ALA A 11 0.41 3.91 0.45
C ALA A 11 -0.77 4.62 1.15
N GLN A 12 -1.07 5.86 0.80
CA GLN A 12 -2.21 6.59 1.37
C GLN A 12 -3.54 5.93 1.01
N GLN A 13 -3.72 5.54 -0.25
CA GLN A 13 -4.93 4.84 -0.68
C GLN A 13 -5.10 3.52 0.07
N LEU A 14 -4.04 2.72 0.14
CA LEU A 14 -4.08 1.45 0.86
C LEU A 14 -4.32 1.63 2.36
N ALA A 15 -3.74 2.68 2.96
CA ALA A 15 -3.97 3.00 4.36
C ALA A 15 -5.44 3.35 4.65
N GLU A 16 -6.09 4.12 3.75
CA GLU A 16 -7.52 4.38 3.82
C GLU A 16 -8.33 3.09 3.69
N ASP A 17 -8.00 2.24 2.72
CA ASP A 17 -8.71 0.98 2.50
C ASP A 17 -8.59 0.05 3.72
N ILE A 18 -7.40 -0.04 4.33
CA ILE A 18 -7.17 -0.78 5.59
C ILE A 18 -8.00 -0.17 6.73
N ARG A 19 -7.99 1.16 6.91
CA ARG A 19 -8.77 1.84 7.97
C ARG A 19 -10.28 1.68 7.80
N ARG A 20 -10.76 1.62 6.55
CA ARG A 20 -12.17 1.37 6.21
C ARG A 20 -12.57 -0.09 6.38
N GLY A 21 -11.62 -0.99 6.66
CA GLY A 21 -11.87 -2.42 6.81
C GLY A 21 -12.06 -3.15 5.48
N VAL A 22 -11.63 -2.56 4.34
CA VAL A 22 -11.59 -3.26 3.05
C VAL A 22 -10.63 -4.44 3.12
N TYR A 23 -9.53 -4.27 3.85
CA TYR A 23 -8.61 -5.34 4.23
C TYR A 23 -8.76 -5.58 5.72
N GLN A 24 -9.21 -6.76 6.12
CA GLN A 24 -9.38 -7.06 7.54
C GLN A 24 -8.01 -7.29 8.20
N PRO A 25 -7.81 -6.81 9.45
CA PRO A 25 -6.63 -7.16 10.23
C PRO A 25 -6.48 -8.68 10.35
N GLY A 26 -5.40 -9.25 9.81
CA GLY A 26 -5.15 -10.70 9.79
C GLY A 26 -5.61 -11.42 8.52
N GLU A 27 -6.40 -10.78 7.66
CA GLU A 27 -6.61 -11.25 6.29
C GLU A 27 -5.37 -10.86 5.46
N ARG A 28 -4.89 -11.78 4.60
CA ARG A 28 -3.66 -11.54 3.84
C ARG A 28 -3.87 -10.40 2.86
N VAL A 29 -3.32 -9.24 3.20
CA VAL A 29 -3.11 -8.11 2.29
C VAL A 29 -2.45 -8.65 1.01
N PRO A 30 -2.81 -8.14 -0.19
CA PRO A 30 -2.22 -8.63 -1.44
C PRO A 30 -0.69 -8.66 -1.35
N SER A 31 -0.02 -9.64 -1.94
CA SER A 31 1.44 -9.55 -2.02
C SER A 31 1.85 -8.30 -2.80
N VAL A 32 3.02 -7.74 -2.50
CA VAL A 32 3.54 -6.57 -3.23
C VAL A 32 3.49 -6.78 -4.74
N ARG A 33 3.80 -7.99 -5.22
CA ARG A 33 3.70 -8.34 -6.63
C ARG A 33 2.27 -8.24 -7.16
N LYS A 34 1.30 -8.81 -6.45
CA LYS A 34 -0.12 -8.75 -6.85
C LYS A 34 -0.61 -7.31 -6.90
N LEU A 35 -0.29 -6.51 -5.89
CA LEU A 35 -0.64 -5.09 -5.85
C LEU A 35 0.00 -4.30 -7.00
N SER A 36 1.29 -4.55 -7.24
CA SER A 36 2.04 -3.88 -8.31
C SER A 36 1.44 -4.18 -9.68
N THR A 37 1.04 -5.44 -9.92
CA THR A 37 0.33 -5.83 -11.14
C THR A 37 -1.04 -5.19 -11.25
N GLN A 38 -1.84 -5.16 -10.17
CA GLN A 38 -3.18 -4.56 -10.18
C GLN A 38 -3.14 -3.04 -10.43
N LEU A 39 -2.15 -2.36 -9.87
CA LEU A 39 -1.97 -0.91 -10.00
C LEU A 39 -1.11 -0.54 -11.22
N ASN A 40 -0.64 -1.52 -11.99
CA ASN A 40 0.27 -1.36 -13.12
C ASN A 40 1.50 -0.49 -12.80
N VAL A 41 2.15 -0.79 -11.67
CA VAL A 41 3.37 -0.11 -11.20
C VAL A 41 4.54 -1.07 -11.05
N SER A 42 5.74 -0.52 -11.03
CA SER A 42 6.95 -1.30 -10.75
C SER A 42 6.90 -1.92 -9.36
N THR A 43 7.51 -3.11 -9.22
CA THR A 43 7.56 -3.83 -7.93
C THR A 43 8.26 -3.02 -6.85
N ASP A 44 9.29 -2.24 -7.19
CA ASP A 44 9.95 -1.30 -6.27
C ASP A 44 9.00 -0.25 -5.69
N THR A 45 8.08 0.29 -6.52
CA THR A 45 7.06 1.25 -6.08
C THR A 45 6.08 0.59 -5.11
N GLY A 46 5.68 -0.65 -5.39
CA GLY A 46 4.85 -1.43 -4.47
C GLY A 46 5.56 -1.74 -3.15
N LEU A 47 6.86 -2.07 -3.20
CA LEU A 47 7.70 -2.30 -2.02
C LEU A 47 7.79 -1.04 -1.16
N GLN A 48 8.04 0.13 -1.75
CA GLN A 48 8.08 1.39 -1.02
C GLN A 48 6.74 1.75 -0.38
N ALA A 49 5.63 1.47 -1.07
CA ALA A 49 4.31 1.68 -0.50
C ALA A 49 4.07 0.78 0.72
N TYR A 50 4.45 -0.51 0.63
CA TYR A 50 4.34 -1.46 1.74
C TYR A 50 5.24 -1.09 2.92
N ALA A 51 6.49 -0.71 2.66
CA ALA A 51 7.40 -0.23 3.69
C ALA A 51 6.85 1.02 4.40
N THR A 52 6.16 1.90 3.68
CA THR A 52 5.51 3.08 4.25
C THR A 52 4.36 2.68 5.19
N LEU A 53 3.58 1.67 4.82
CA LEU A 53 2.46 1.17 5.64
C LEU A 53 2.93 0.39 6.87
N ASP A 54 4.01 -0.40 6.74
CA ASP A 54 4.68 -1.09 7.84
C ASP A 54 5.25 -0.08 8.85
N ALA A 55 5.93 0.96 8.36
CA ALA A 55 6.41 2.06 9.20
C ALA A 55 5.27 2.83 9.92
N GLN A 56 4.06 2.82 9.36
CA GLN A 56 2.85 3.40 9.98
C GLN A 56 2.14 2.41 10.94
N GLY A 57 2.63 1.18 11.08
CA GLY A 57 2.03 0.15 11.91
C GLY A 57 0.71 -0.42 11.35
N LEU A 58 0.44 -0.19 10.06
CA LEU A 58 -0.76 -0.69 9.38
C LEU A 58 -0.56 -2.10 8.80
N LEU A 59 0.69 -2.50 8.59
CA LEU A 59 1.09 -3.85 8.19
C LEU A 59 1.99 -4.45 9.27
N ARG A 60 1.98 -5.78 9.39
CA ARG A 60 2.90 -6.57 10.22
C ARG A 60 2.97 -8.01 9.73
#